data_AF-A0A1F9MPN1-F1
#
_entry.id   AF-A0A1F9MPN1-F1
#
_cell.length_a   1.000
_cell.length_b   1.000
_cell.length_c   1.000
_cell.angle_alpha   90.00
_cell.angle_beta   90.00
_cell.angle_gamma   90.00
#
_symmetry.space_group_name_H-M   'P 1'
#
loop_
_entity.id
_entity.type
_entity.pdbx_description
1 polymer ?
#
loop_
_entity_poly.entity_id
_entity_poly.type
_entity_poly.pdbx_seq_one_letter_code
_entity_poly.pdbx_strand_id
1 'polypeptide(L)'
;MTEAVLNLTVPDNVLRALRVPKEQLVEFLRHSLAVELYREGRISLGKAKEFANLDNKWEMIQLLNERGVELHYSADDAQTDLETINRILP
;
A
#
# COMPACT_ATOMS: atom_id res chain seq x y z
N MET A 1 -15.28 6.65 9.78
CA MET A 1 -14.92 5.51 8.92
C MET A 1 -15.69 4.31 9.41
N THR A 2 -16.28 3.52 8.51
CA THR A 2 -17.03 2.32 8.89
C THR A 2 -16.04 1.17 8.97
N GLU A 3 -15.86 0.55 10.13
CA GLU A 3 -14.98 -0.61 10.26
C GLU A 3 -15.65 -1.86 9.67
N ALA A 4 -14.96 -2.52 8.75
CA ALA A 4 -15.36 -3.82 8.22
C ALA A 4 -14.44 -4.90 8.80
N VAL A 5 -15.03 -5.96 9.37
CA VAL A 5 -14.27 -7.10 9.89
C VAL A 5 -14.17 -8.17 8.81
N LEU A 6 -12.93 -8.53 8.45
CA LEU A 6 -12.62 -9.62 7.53
C LEU A 6 -12.01 -10.79 8.32
N ASN A 7 -12.67 -11.94 8.33
CA ASN A 7 -12.13 -13.18 8.89
C ASN A 7 -11.60 -14.07 7.76
N LEU A 8 -10.34 -14.47 7.84
CA LEU A 8 -9.70 -15.36 6.88
C LEU A 8 -9.25 -16.64 7.58
N THR A 9 -9.76 -17.79 7.12
CA THR A 9 -9.28 -19.10 7.56
C THR A 9 -8.17 -19.57 6.63
N VAL A 10 -6.99 -19.79 7.17
CA VAL A 10 -5.85 -20.34 6.44
C VAL A 10 -5.33 -21.60 7.13
N PRO A 11 -4.77 -22.56 6.39
CA PRO A 11 -4.10 -23.72 6.97
C PRO A 11 -2.93 -23.32 7.89
N ASP A 12 -2.79 -23.98 9.05
CA ASP A 12 -1.76 -23.67 10.04
C ASP A 12 -0.33 -23.81 9.47
N ASN A 13 -0.11 -24.76 8.57
CA ASN A 13 1.18 -24.93 7.89
C ASN A 13 1.56 -23.70 7.04
N VAL A 14 0.60 -22.99 6.47
CA VAL A 14 0.85 -21.75 5.72
C VAL A 14 1.32 -20.65 6.67
N LEU A 15 0.65 -20.49 7.82
CA LEU A 15 1.06 -19.50 8.83
C LEU A 15 2.47 -19.76 9.35
N ARG A 16 2.82 -21.04 9.59
CA ARG A 16 4.17 -21.42 10.02
C ARG A 16 5.21 -21.19 8.93
N ALA A 17 4.86 -21.37 7.66
CA ALA A 17 5.76 -21.17 6.53
C ALA A 17 6.20 -19.71 6.36
N LEU A 18 5.39 -18.75 6.81
CA LEU A 18 5.73 -17.32 6.78
C LEU A 18 6.92 -16.97 7.68
N ARG A 19 7.19 -17.76 8.72
CA ARG A 19 8.28 -17.52 9.70
C ARG A 19 8.25 -16.11 10.33
N VAL A 20 7.06 -15.57 10.53
CA VAL A 20 6.82 -14.27 11.18
C VAL A 20 6.31 -14.49 12.61
N PRO A 21 6.79 -13.75 13.62
CA PRO A 21 6.24 -13.78 14.97
C PRO A 21 4.73 -13.47 14.98
N LYS A 22 3.96 -14.11 15.87
CA LYS A 22 2.49 -13.95 15.89
C LYS A 22 2.07 -12.50 16.10
N GLU A 23 2.86 -11.74 16.85
CA GLU A 23 2.64 -10.34 17.18
C GLU A 23 2.78 -9.43 15.95
N GLN A 24 3.58 -9.83 14.97
CA GLN A 24 3.86 -9.08 13.74
C GLN A 24 3.08 -9.61 12.53
N LEU A 25 2.42 -10.77 12.67
CA LEU A 25 1.77 -11.47 11.55
C LEU A 25 0.68 -10.61 10.88
N VAL A 26 -0.13 -9.91 11.67
CA VAL A 26 -1.22 -9.07 11.16
C VAL A 26 -0.66 -7.91 10.34
N GLU A 27 0.35 -7.22 10.87
CA GLU A 27 1.03 -6.12 10.17
C GLU A 27 1.69 -6.61 8.89
N PHE A 28 2.42 -7.73 8.95
CA PHE A 28 3.07 -8.34 7.79
C PHE A 28 2.06 -8.67 6.67
N LEU A 29 0.93 -9.29 7.01
CA LEU A 29 -0.11 -9.64 6.04
C LEU A 29 -0.77 -8.38 5.47
N ARG A 30 -1.05 -7.40 6.32
CA ARG A 30 -1.63 -6.11 5.93
C ARG A 30 -0.73 -5.37 4.95
N HIS A 31 0.56 -5.23 5.24
CA HIS A 31 1.54 -4.62 4.34
C HIS A 31 1.64 -5.39 3.02
N SER A 32 1.71 -6.72 3.09
CA SER A 32 1.83 -7.53 1.87
C SER A 32 0.59 -7.40 0.98
N LEU A 33 -0.62 -7.43 1.55
CA LEU A 33 -1.86 -7.22 0.81
C LEU A 33 -1.98 -5.79 0.28
N ALA A 34 -1.57 -4.77 1.04
CA ALA A 34 -1.58 -3.37 0.59
C ALA A 34 -0.73 -3.18 -0.67
N VAL A 35 0.47 -3.78 -0.66
CA VAL A 35 1.42 -3.73 -1.76
C VAL A 35 0.86 -4.42 -3.00
N GLU A 36 0.32 -5.63 -2.87
CA GLU A 36 -0.25 -6.35 -4.02
C GLU A 36 -1.49 -5.65 -4.59
N LEU A 37 -2.39 -5.16 -3.75
CA LEU A 37 -3.59 -4.43 -4.22
C LEU A 37 -3.22 -3.12 -4.92
N TYR A 38 -2.16 -2.43 -4.47
CA TYR A 38 -1.64 -1.26 -5.17
C TYR A 38 -1.00 -1.65 -6.51
N ARG A 39 -0.13 -2.67 -6.51
CA ARG A 39 0.55 -3.18 -7.73
C ARG A 39 -0.44 -3.59 -8.80
N GLU A 40 -1.56 -4.20 -8.44
CA GLU A 40 -2.64 -4.56 -9.37
C GLU A 40 -3.52 -3.38 -9.78
N GLY A 41 -3.30 -2.18 -9.24
CA GLY A 41 -4.14 -0.99 -9.50
C GLY A 41 -5.54 -1.08 -8.91
N ARG A 42 -5.79 -2.01 -7.98
CA ARG A 42 -7.11 -2.19 -7.31
C ARG A 42 -7.43 -1.06 -6.34
N ILE A 43 -6.39 -0.49 -5.72
CA ILE A 43 -6.50 0.61 -4.77
C ILE A 43 -5.48 1.70 -5.08
N SER A 44 -5.84 2.95 -4.80
CA SER A 44 -4.92 4.09 -4.91
C SER A 44 -3.85 4.07 -3.84
N LEU A 45 -2.78 4.86 -4.01
CA LEU A 45 -1.72 5.01 -2.99
C LEU A 45 -2.28 5.41 -1.62
N GLY A 46 -3.26 6.31 -1.60
CA GLY A 46 -3.92 6.76 -0.36
C GLY A 46 -4.68 5.63 0.35
N LYS A 47 -5.42 4.81 -0.40
CA LYS A 47 -6.11 3.63 0.14
C LYS A 47 -5.14 2.54 0.57
N ALA A 48 -4.03 2.35 -0.15
CA ALA A 48 -2.98 1.42 0.24
C ALA A 48 -2.31 1.84 1.55
N LYS A 49 -2.02 3.14 1.71
CA LYS A 49 -1.50 3.73 2.96
C LYS A 49 -2.47 3.52 4.13
N GLU A 50 -3.75 3.83 3.93
CA GLU A 50 -4.80 3.63 4.94
C GLU A 50 -4.92 2.16 5.32
N PHE A 51 -4.99 1.26 4.34
CA PHE A 51 -5.06 -0.17 4.57
C PHE A 51 -3.80 -0.74 5.24
N ALA A 52 -2.62 -0.22 4.89
CA ALA A 52 -1.34 -0.55 5.52
C ALA A 52 -1.21 0.00 6.95
N ASN A 53 -2.11 0.90 7.39
CA ASN A 53 -2.04 1.60 8.67
C ASN A 53 -0.74 2.41 8.83
N LEU A 54 -0.36 3.11 7.76
CA LEU A 54 0.79 4.01 7.74
C LEU A 54 0.34 5.46 7.90
N ASP A 55 1.15 6.28 8.56
CA ASP A 55 0.75 7.63 8.94
C ASP A 55 0.69 8.55 7.71
N ASN A 56 1.69 8.45 6.84
CA ASN A 56 1.86 9.36 5.71
C ASN A 56 2.17 8.62 4.39
N LYS A 57 2.03 9.34 3.27
CA LYS A 57 2.21 8.74 1.93
C LYS A 57 3.64 8.24 1.68
N TRP A 58 4.64 8.83 2.35
CA TRP A 58 6.05 8.51 2.12
C TRP A 58 6.41 7.14 2.70
N GLU A 59 5.84 6.76 3.84
CA GLU A 59 5.98 5.42 4.39
C GLU A 59 5.42 4.36 3.44
N MET A 60 4.28 4.63 2.79
CA MET A 60 3.73 3.71 1.78
C MET A 60 4.65 3.62 0.56
N ILE A 61 5.18 4.75 0.09
CA ILE A 61 6.15 4.77 -1.02
C ILE A 61 7.42 3.98 -0.65
N GLN A 62 7.91 4.14 0.57
CA GLN A 62 9.07 3.39 1.07
C GLN A 62 8.77 1.89 1.08
N LEU A 63 7.61 1.47 1.60
CA LEU A 63 7.19 0.08 1.60
C LEU A 63 7.08 -0.50 0.17
N LEU A 64 6.56 0.27 -0.78
CA LEU A 64 6.51 -0.13 -2.20
C LEU A 64 7.93 -0.30 -2.77
N ASN A 65 8.84 0.63 -2.48
CA ASN A 65 10.22 0.58 -2.93
C ASN A 65 10.98 -0.63 -2.35
N GLU A 66 10.83 -0.91 -1.05
CA GLU A 66 11.38 -2.10 -0.40
C GLU A 66 10.88 -3.41 -1.02
N ARG A 67 9.68 -3.39 -1.63
CA ARG A 67 9.05 -4.53 -2.32
C ARG A 67 9.22 -4.50 -3.84
N GLY A 68 10.02 -3.58 -4.38
CA GLY A 68 10.28 -3.44 -5.82
C GLY A 68 9.03 -3.12 -6.64
N VAL A 69 8.08 -2.38 -6.07
CA VAL A 69 6.86 -1.96 -6.76
C VAL A 69 7.03 -0.54 -7.26
N GLU A 70 6.96 -0.37 -8.57
CA GLU A 70 6.99 0.93 -9.21
C GLU A 70 5.75 1.74 -8.83
N LEU A 71 5.94 3.05 -8.69
CA LEU A 71 4.80 3.95 -8.56
C LEU A 71 4.04 3.93 -9.87
N HIS A 72 2.72 3.82 -9.79
CA HIS A 72 1.82 4.10 -10.90
C HIS A 72 1.79 5.63 -11.14
N TYR A 73 2.94 6.20 -11.46
CA TYR A 73 3.12 7.59 -11.82
C TYR A 73 3.43 7.64 -13.31
N SER A 74 2.41 7.98 -14.08
CA SER A 74 2.51 8.08 -15.53
C SER A 74 3.08 9.43 -15.96
N ALA A 75 3.49 9.53 -17.22
CA ALA A 75 3.85 10.81 -17.82
C ALA A 75 2.68 11.83 -17.79
N ASP A 76 1.44 11.35 -17.89
CA ASP A 76 0.24 12.19 -17.83
C ASP A 76 0.01 12.76 -16.41
N ASP A 77 0.34 11.98 -15.37
CA ASP A 77 0.32 12.45 -13.98
C ASP A 77 1.35 13.56 -13.78
N ALA A 78 2.57 13.39 -14.34
CA ALA A 78 3.61 14.41 -14.29
C ALA A 78 3.21 15.71 -15.01
N GLN A 79 2.55 15.58 -16.17
CA GLN A 79 2.06 16.73 -16.92
C GLN A 79 0.96 17.48 -16.14
N THR A 80 0.03 16.74 -15.52
CA THR A 80 -1.04 17.32 -14.69
C THR A 80 -0.48 18.06 -13.47
N ASP A 81 0.56 17.52 -12.84
CA ASP A 81 1.26 18.17 -11.73
C ASP A 81 1.95 19.46 -12.19
N LEU A 82 2.62 19.47 -13.36
CA LEU A 82 3.23 20.68 -13.94
C LEU A 82 2.19 21.76 -14.24
N GLU A 83 1.06 21.39 -14.82
CA GLU A 83 -0.05 22.32 -15.06
C GLU A 83 -0.58 22.93 -13.75
N THR A 84 -0.68 22.09 -12.72
CA THR A 84 -1.09 22.51 -11.38
C THR A 84 -0.07 23.49 -10.78
N ILE A 85 1.22 23.20 -10.87
CA ILE A 85 2.30 24.09 -10.40
C ILE A 85 2.24 25.43 -11.14
N ASN A 86 2.23 25.43 -12.47
CA ASN A 86 2.20 26.66 -13.28
C ASN A 86 0.97 27.54 -12.99
N ARG A 87 -0.15 26.93 -12.59
CA ARG A 87 -1.36 27.66 -12.21
C ARG A 87 -1.26 28.29 -10.82
N ILE A 88 -0.62 27.63 -9.86
CA ILE A 88 -0.63 28.03 -8.44
C ILE A 88 0.61 28.86 -8.08
N LEU A 89 1.73 28.64 -8.77
CA LEU A 89 3.00 29.35 -8.62
C LEU A 89 3.33 30.05 -9.95
N PRO A 90 2.84 31.29 -10.15
CA PRO A 90 3.15 32.10 -11.34
C PRO A 90 4.58 32.65 -11.34
#